data_AF-A0A964T1N6-F1
#
_entry.id   AF-A0A964T1N6-F1
#
_cell.length_a   1.000
_cell.length_b   1.000
_cell.length_c   1.000
_cell.angle_alpha   90.00
_cell.angle_beta   90.00
_cell.angle_gamma   90.00
#
_symmetry.space_group_name_H-M   'P 1'
#
loop_
_entity.id
_entity.type
_entity.pdbx_description
1 polymer ?
#
loop_
_entity_poly.entity_id
_entity_poly.type
_entity_poly.pdbx_seq_one_letter_code
_entity_poly.pdbx_strand_id
1 'polypeptide(L)'
;MSLPDRRPGHGANDEYAWIDPTAERLFEAAKDLLGRGEADRVSETAIRQLLTAAIRLYVARTDGEERTFRPLMGQYDDEVTATEIVSACSELLRALRLSPMELSIWFRQRPDDQGY
;
A
#
# COMPACT_ATOMS: atom_id res chain seq x y z
N MET A 1 31.41 -7.38 -6.08
CA MET A 1 31.47 -6.36 -5.00
C MET A 1 30.50 -5.25 -5.40
N SER A 2 29.23 -5.38 -5.01
CA SER A 2 28.20 -4.39 -5.37
C SER A 2 28.34 -3.17 -4.48
N LEU A 3 28.38 -1.98 -5.09
CA LEU A 3 28.31 -0.70 -4.40
C LEU A 3 26.98 -0.60 -3.65
N PRO A 4 26.95 -0.04 -2.42
CA PRO A 4 25.69 0.34 -1.80
C PRO A 4 25.01 1.42 -2.65
N ASP A 5 23.74 1.20 -2.99
CA ASP A 5 22.83 2.20 -3.57
C ASP A 5 22.66 3.33 -2.55
N ARG A 6 23.60 4.28 -2.56
CA ARG A 6 23.56 5.46 -1.73
C ARG A 6 22.75 6.50 -2.49
N ARG A 7 21.42 6.43 -2.36
CA ARG A 7 20.54 7.50 -2.84
C ARG A 7 21.00 8.85 -2.26
N PRO A 8 21.11 9.90 -3.08
CA PRO A 8 21.59 11.20 -2.61
C PRO A 8 20.50 11.87 -1.77
N GLY A 9 20.87 12.28 -0.55
CA GLY A 9 20.21 13.37 0.17
C GLY A 9 19.02 13.01 1.06
N HIS A 10 19.25 12.32 2.18
CA HIS A 10 18.51 12.65 3.40
C HIS A 10 19.50 13.12 4.46
N GLY A 11 19.68 14.44 4.52
CA GLY A 11 20.42 15.07 5.62
C GLY A 11 19.71 14.80 6.95
N ALA A 12 20.38 15.12 8.05
CA ALA A 12 19.86 14.98 9.42
C ALA A 12 18.58 15.79 9.74
N ASN A 13 17.90 16.33 8.74
CA ASN A 13 16.74 17.21 8.83
C ASN A 13 15.70 16.91 7.73
N ASP A 14 15.45 15.63 7.48
CA ASP A 14 14.28 15.19 6.71
C ASP A 14 13.01 15.46 7.52
N GLU A 15 12.15 16.34 7.01
CA GLU A 15 10.87 16.68 7.65
C GLU A 15 9.90 15.48 7.73
N TYR A 16 10.12 14.44 6.92
CA TYR A 16 9.27 13.24 6.82
C TYR A 16 9.95 11.94 7.31
N ALA A 17 11.20 12.00 7.80
CA ALA A 17 11.91 10.79 8.28
C ALA A 17 11.21 10.09 9.44
N TRP A 18 10.28 10.76 10.12
CA TRP A 18 9.46 10.15 11.16
C TRP A 18 8.45 9.13 10.63
N ILE A 19 8.12 9.16 9.33
CA ILE A 19 7.12 8.28 8.72
C ILE A 19 7.57 6.82 8.78
N ASP A 20 8.80 6.52 8.37
CA ASP A 20 9.34 5.16 8.31
C ASP A 20 9.28 4.42 9.67
N PRO A 21 9.84 4.94 10.78
CA PRO A 21 9.76 4.27 12.08
C PRO A 21 8.33 4.26 12.65
N THR A 22 7.46 5.19 12.23
CA THR A 22 6.04 5.17 12.62
C THR A 22 5.28 4.08 11.89
N ALA A 23 5.56 3.87 10.60
CA ALA A 23 4.97 2.81 9.80
C ALA A 23 5.33 1.42 10.35
N GLU A 24 6.59 1.22 10.73
CA GLU A 24 7.05 -0.02 11.38
C GLU A 24 6.30 -0.29 12.70
N ARG A 25 6.26 0.71 13.60
CA ARG A 25 5.53 0.59 14.87
C ARG A 25 4.04 0.34 14.69
N LEU A 26 3.43 1.02 13.72
CA LEU A 26 2.02 0.86 13.38
C LEU A 26 1.74 -0.55 12.88
N PHE A 27 2.60 -1.09 12.02
CA PHE A 27 2.45 -2.43 11.46
C PHE A 27 2.47 -3.50 12.57
N GLU A 28 3.45 -3.45 13.46
CA GLU A 28 3.54 -4.38 14.60
C GLU A 28 2.35 -4.23 15.56
N ALA A 29 1.93 -3.00 15.87
CA ALA A 29 0.76 -2.76 16.71
C ALA A 29 -0.54 -3.28 16.07
N ALA A 30 -0.68 -3.15 14.75
CA ALA A 30 -1.84 -3.67 14.02
C ALA A 30 -1.90 -5.19 14.07
N LYS A 31 -0.75 -5.88 13.92
CA LYS A 31 -0.67 -7.35 14.04
C LYS A 31 -1.10 -7.83 15.43
N ASP A 32 -0.63 -7.18 16.49
CA ASP A 32 -1.04 -7.52 17.87
C ASP A 32 -2.53 -7.27 18.12
N LEU A 33 -3.07 -6.13 17.67
CA LEU A 33 -4.50 -5.81 17.80
C LEU A 33 -5.39 -6.82 17.07
N LEU A 34 -5.04 -7.17 15.83
CA LEU A 34 -5.77 -8.15 15.04
C LEU A 34 -5.68 -9.55 15.66
N GLY A 35 -4.50 -9.95 16.14
CA GLY A 35 -4.31 -11.22 16.84
C GLY A 35 -5.15 -11.35 18.12
N ARG A 36 -5.49 -10.23 18.76
CA ARG A 36 -6.37 -10.17 19.95
C ARG A 36 -7.84 -9.94 19.62
N GLY A 37 -8.19 -9.68 18.36
CA GLY A 37 -9.56 -9.34 17.96
C GLY A 37 -10.01 -7.95 18.45
N GLU A 38 -9.08 -7.04 18.75
CA GLU A 38 -9.34 -5.71 19.34
C GLU A 38 -9.25 -4.59 18.30
N ALA A 39 -9.62 -4.87 17.05
CA ALA A 39 -9.55 -3.90 15.95
C ALA A 39 -10.44 -2.67 16.17
N ASP A 40 -11.52 -2.82 16.95
CA ASP A 40 -12.46 -1.76 17.33
C ASP A 40 -11.83 -0.64 18.19
N ARG A 41 -10.64 -0.88 18.76
CA ARG A 41 -9.88 0.12 19.51
C ARG A 41 -9.31 1.23 18.63
N VAL A 42 -9.18 1.00 17.32
CA VAL A 42 -8.71 1.99 16.37
C VAL A 42 -9.91 2.67 15.73
N SER A 43 -9.98 4.00 15.82
CA SER A 43 -11.10 4.74 15.24
C SER A 43 -11.15 4.58 13.71
N GLU A 44 -12.37 4.51 13.16
CA GLU A 44 -12.58 4.46 11.71
C GLU A 44 -11.90 5.63 10.97
N THR A 45 -11.86 6.82 11.59
CA THR A 45 -11.22 8.00 11.01
C THR A 45 -9.72 7.78 10.84
N ALA A 46 -9.06 7.18 11.84
CA ALA A 46 -7.64 6.84 11.76
C ALA A 46 -7.38 5.81 10.66
N ILE A 47 -8.20 4.75 10.59
CA ILE A 47 -8.10 3.73 9.52
C ILE A 47 -8.25 4.38 8.14
N ARG A 48 -9.24 5.26 7.96
CA ARG A 48 -9.47 5.99 6.70
C ARG A 48 -8.27 6.86 6.31
N GLN A 49 -7.68 7.58 7.26
CA GLN A 49 -6.50 8.42 7.02
C GLN A 49 -5.29 7.59 6.60
N LEU A 50 -5.02 6.49 7.33
CA LEU A 50 -3.93 5.57 7.03
C LEU A 50 -4.06 4.96 5.64
N LEU A 51 -5.23 4.40 5.32
CA LEU A 51 -5.49 3.79 4.02
C LEU A 51 -5.34 4.80 2.88
N THR A 52 -5.90 6.01 3.05
CA THR A 52 -5.81 7.08 2.04
C THR A 52 -4.37 7.51 1.82
N ALA A 53 -3.60 7.71 2.89
CA ALA A 53 -2.19 8.11 2.81
C ALA A 53 -1.34 7.01 2.13
N ALA A 54 -1.50 5.76 2.54
CA ALA A 54 -0.76 4.62 1.98
C ALA A 54 -1.02 4.46 0.48
N ILE A 55 -2.29 4.49 0.04
CA ILE A 55 -2.65 4.41 -1.38
C ILE A 55 -2.00 5.55 -2.17
N ARG A 56 -2.11 6.79 -1.69
CA ARG A 56 -1.54 7.96 -2.39
C ARG A 56 -0.02 7.90 -2.50
N LEU A 57 0.67 7.51 -1.43
CA LEU A 57 2.13 7.38 -1.42
C LEU A 57 2.58 6.25 -2.34
N TYR A 58 1.89 5.11 -2.33
CA TYR A 58 2.19 3.98 -3.20
C TYR A 58 2.04 4.37 -4.68
N VAL A 59 0.89 4.93 -5.08
CA VAL A 59 0.64 5.37 -6.46
C VAL A 59 1.66 6.41 -6.90
N ALA A 60 1.92 7.43 -6.08
CA ALA A 60 2.91 8.47 -6.41
C ALA A 60 4.34 7.89 -6.59
N ARG A 61 4.67 6.81 -5.89
CA ARG A 61 5.97 6.14 -6.02
C ARG A 61 6.04 5.25 -7.25
N THR A 62 4.96 4.54 -7.58
CA THR A 62 4.94 3.60 -8.71
C THR A 62 4.71 4.27 -10.06
N ASP A 63 4.04 5.42 -10.10
CA ASP A 63 3.77 6.16 -11.35
C ASP A 63 5.03 6.78 -11.97
N GLY A 64 6.11 6.93 -11.19
CA GLY A 64 7.36 7.58 -11.61
C GLY A 64 8.60 6.69 -11.70
N GLU A 65 8.51 5.41 -11.32
CA GLU A 65 9.65 4.48 -11.29
C GLU A 65 9.48 3.33 -12.29
N GLU A 66 10.52 3.00 -13.07
CA GLU A 66 10.56 1.78 -13.93
C GLU A 66 10.50 0.48 -13.12
N ARG A 67 10.62 0.56 -11.78
CA ARG A 67 10.56 -0.58 -10.87
C ARG A 67 9.35 -0.46 -9.96
N THR A 68 8.32 -1.23 -10.28
CA THR A 68 7.21 -1.49 -9.36
C THR A 68 7.74 -2.30 -8.18
N PHE A 69 7.51 -1.82 -6.94
CA PHE A 69 7.75 -2.62 -5.73
C PHE A 69 6.42 -3.20 -5.24
N ARG A 70 6.48 -4.28 -4.45
CA ARG A 70 5.27 -4.96 -3.98
C ARG A 70 4.50 -4.06 -3.00
N PRO A 71 3.18 -3.90 -3.16
CA PRO A 71 2.35 -3.03 -2.30
C PRO A 71 2.13 -3.58 -0.88
N LEU A 72 2.35 -4.88 -0.67
CA LEU A 72 2.05 -5.56 0.58
C LEU A 72 3.29 -6.29 1.10
N MET A 73 3.40 -6.37 2.43
CA MET A 73 4.41 -7.16 3.13
C MET A 73 4.12 -8.67 3.02
N GLY A 74 5.10 -9.50 3.38
CA GLY A 74 4.98 -10.96 3.36
C GLY A 74 5.18 -11.61 1.99
N GLN A 75 4.98 -12.92 1.94
CA GLN A 75 4.84 -13.67 0.70
C GLN A 75 3.43 -14.26 0.63
N TYR A 76 2.83 -14.29 -0.56
CA TYR A 76 1.50 -14.86 -0.79
C TYR A 76 0.43 -14.31 0.19
N ASP A 77 -0.16 -15.17 1.03
CA ASP A 77 -1.23 -14.87 1.97
C ASP A 77 -0.75 -14.74 3.43
N ASP A 78 0.57 -14.65 3.67
CA ASP A 78 1.15 -14.62 5.01
C ASP A 78 0.69 -13.40 5.85
N GLU A 79 0.43 -12.26 5.20
CA GLU A 79 0.05 -11.01 5.87
C GLU A 79 -1.34 -10.52 5.48
N VAL A 80 -1.80 -10.81 4.26
CA VAL A 80 -3.15 -10.47 3.81
C VAL A 80 -3.67 -11.58 2.89
N THR A 81 -4.84 -12.12 3.22
CA THR A 81 -5.48 -13.17 2.44
C THR A 81 -6.12 -12.61 1.16
N ALA A 82 -6.32 -13.48 0.17
CA ALA A 82 -7.01 -13.12 -1.06
C ALA A 82 -8.44 -12.58 -0.81
N THR A 83 -9.14 -13.14 0.17
CA THR A 83 -10.48 -12.70 0.55
C THR A 83 -10.47 -11.28 1.09
N GLU A 84 -9.54 -10.95 2.00
CA GLU A 84 -9.42 -9.60 2.56
C GLU A 84 -9.13 -8.56 1.46
N ILE A 85 -8.26 -8.89 0.51
CA ILE A 85 -7.99 -8.02 -0.64
C ILE A 85 -9.24 -7.79 -1.49
N VAL A 86 -9.94 -8.85 -1.86
CA VAL A 86 -11.15 -8.71 -2.71
C VAL A 86 -12.25 -7.93 -1.97
N SER A 87 -12.43 -8.17 -0.67
CA SER A 87 -13.38 -7.42 0.16
C SER A 87 -13.01 -5.94 0.24
N ALA A 88 -11.74 -5.61 0.53
CA ALA A 88 -11.27 -4.24 0.60
C ALA A 88 -11.41 -3.51 -0.75
N CYS A 89 -11.02 -4.16 -1.85
CA CYS A 89 -11.18 -3.61 -3.20
C CYS A 89 -12.65 -3.37 -3.54
N SER A 90 -13.54 -4.31 -3.25
CA SER A 90 -14.98 -4.16 -3.52
C SER A 90 -15.57 -2.95 -2.79
N GLU A 91 -15.16 -2.74 -1.54
CA GLU A 91 -15.58 -1.60 -0.73
C GLU A 91 -15.02 -0.27 -1.25
N LEU A 92 -13.76 -0.23 -1.68
CA LEU A 92 -13.16 0.95 -2.30
C LEU A 92 -13.86 1.32 -3.62
N LEU A 93 -14.14 0.33 -4.46
CA LEU A 93 -14.85 0.54 -5.73
C LEU A 93 -16.25 1.08 -5.48
N ARG A 94 -16.96 0.50 -4.51
CA ARG A 94 -18.29 0.96 -4.10
C ARG A 94 -18.25 2.39 -3.57
N ALA A 95 -17.25 2.73 -2.75
CA ALA A 95 -17.07 4.08 -2.21
C ALA A 95 -16.80 5.12 -3.32
N LEU A 96 -16.07 4.73 -4.36
CA LEU A 96 -15.76 5.56 -5.52
C LEU A 96 -16.84 5.52 -6.61
N ARG A 97 -17.91 4.72 -6.43
CA ARG A 97 -18.96 4.46 -7.41
C ARG A 97 -18.43 3.97 -8.76
N LEU A 98 -17.32 3.23 -8.74
CA LEU A 98 -16.74 2.63 -9.94
C LEU A 98 -17.47 1.34 -10.28
N SER A 99 -17.93 1.24 -11.51
CA SER A 99 -18.51 0.02 -12.04
C SER A 99 -17.41 -1.00 -12.38
N PRO A 100 -17.67 -2.32 -12.25
CA PRO A 100 -16.73 -3.35 -12.69
C PRO A 100 -16.34 -3.24 -14.17
N MET A 101 -17.18 -2.62 -15.00
CA MET A 101 -16.91 -2.36 -16.41
C MET A 101 -15.76 -1.36 -16.61
N GLU A 102 -15.71 -0.31 -15.80
CA GLU A 102 -14.64 0.71 -15.85
C GLU A 102 -13.27 0.11 -15.51
N LEU A 103 -13.24 -0.87 -14.58
CA LEU A 103 -12.02 -1.61 -14.29
C LEU A 103 -11.50 -2.41 -15.48
N SER A 104 -12.40 -2.99 -16.28
CA SER A 104 -12.01 -3.78 -17.46
C SER A 104 -11.24 -2.97 -18.51
N ILE A 105 -11.42 -1.65 -18.52
CA ILE A 105 -10.73 -0.72 -19.43
C ILE A 105 -9.28 -0.52 -18.96
N TRP A 106 -9.05 -0.38 -17.66
CA TRP A 106 -7.71 -0.25 -17.09
C TRP A 106 -6.91 -1.56 -17.14
N PHE A 107 -7.54 -2.72 -16.91
CA PHE A 107 -6.86 -4.01 -17.01
C PHE A 107 -6.44 -4.37 -18.44
N ARG A 108 -7.14 -3.87 -19.47
CA ARG A 108 -6.71 -4.01 -20.88
C ARG A 108 -5.53 -3.11 -21.24
N GLN A 109 -5.25 -2.08 -20.46
CA GLN A 109 -4.17 -1.12 -20.70
C GLN A 109 -2.91 -1.46 -19.89
N ARG A 110 -2.58 -2.74 -19.69
CA ARG A 110 -1.23 -3.08 -19.21
C ARG A 110 -0.19 -2.72 -20.30
N PRO A 111 0.84 -1.91 -19.99
CA PRO A 111 1.87 -1.51 -20.96
C PRO A 111 2.75 -2.67 -21.46
N ASP A 112 2.66 -3.85 -20.84
CA ASP A 112 3.55 -4.98 -21.13
C ASP A 112 3.14 -5.81 -22.36
N ASP A 113 2.00 -5.51 -23.00
CA ASP A 113 1.50 -6.25 -24.17
C ASP A 113 1.85 -5.59 -25.52
N GLN A 114 2.78 -4.61 -25.54
CA GLN A 114 3.32 -3.98 -26.75
C GLN A 114 4.81 -4.31 -26.99
N GLY A 115 5.21 -5.55 -26.74
CA GLY A 115 6.61 -5.94 -26.89
C GLY A 115 6.81 -7.43 -27.15
N TYR A 116 6.31 -7.94 -28.28
CA TYR A 116 6.95 -9.02 -29.02
C TYR A 116 6.57 -9.01 -30.50
#